data_AF-A0A5M7B848-F1
#
_entry.id   AF-A0A5M7B848-F1
#
_cell.length_a   1.000
_cell.length_b   1.000
_cell.length_c   1.000
_cell.angle_alpha   90.00
_cell.angle_beta   90.00
_cell.angle_gamma   90.00
#
_symmetry.space_group_name_H-M   'P 1'
#
loop_
_entity.id
_entity.type
_entity.pdbx_description
1 polymer ?
#
loop_
_entity_poly.entity_id
_entity_poly.type
_entity_poly.pdbx_seq_one_letter_code
_entity_poly.pdbx_strand_id
1 'polypeptide(L)'
;MNKLIVVITFILLGSNVFAQESENGFDYTKWELKWEDEFDYDDSKLEDNWASQNSSSGHILCSRWRENAVVRDGVLHLDIKKEKRGGQDWTAGSIWTRKQFKYGYFECRYKYAGGEATNNSFWLMTRGGEPAEGKKFEIDINEGHYPNEVSTNIHNWSDFTLLPNGKKSHPSYNEMFFFGTKPDYSIQLEIPVKTEKIRFTSKNSSRFNLGEFRVYGVNESGEYPTVLSETADSDIEGLVNYARAKNVRITSSGSYEDNASENKLVDGNPFTSWSTQQEGGKWVEFTWQQPITVGCIQFTNGWRDKNKTWHSLVSNYKVQYLKGGEWRDISVLDASKENDFSEEYHTYGLEWNENELVFYFDGKELRRTKNEFCYSEAPIFLSLALIKWHGVLKDDLDGKSMKVDYVRYYQKK
;
A
#
# COMPACT_ATOMS: atom_id res chain seq x y z
N MET A 1 -17.02 44.94 57.21
CA MET A 1 -17.70 44.62 55.94
C MET A 1 -16.66 44.78 54.83
N ASN A 2 -15.83 43.76 54.59
CA ASN A 2 -14.80 43.78 53.54
C ASN A 2 -15.19 42.75 52.48
N LYS A 3 -15.56 43.22 51.29
CA LYS A 3 -15.79 42.38 50.12
C LYS A 3 -14.43 42.08 49.48
N LEU A 4 -14.05 40.81 49.47
CA LEU A 4 -12.91 40.31 48.70
C LEU A 4 -13.36 40.20 47.24
N ILE A 5 -12.77 41.00 46.36
CA ILE A 5 -12.93 40.86 44.90
C ILE A 5 -11.88 39.86 44.44
N VAL A 6 -12.30 38.68 44.01
CA VAL A 6 -11.43 37.71 43.33
C VAL A 6 -11.52 38.02 41.83
N VAL A 7 -10.44 38.56 41.27
CA VAL A 7 -10.27 38.67 39.82
C VAL A 7 -9.74 37.32 39.33
N ILE A 8 -10.58 36.57 38.62
CA ILE A 8 -10.17 35.35 37.94
C ILE A 8 -9.65 35.78 36.56
N THR A 9 -8.33 35.85 36.43
CA THR A 9 -7.68 36.02 35.13
C THR A 9 -7.78 34.70 34.36
N PHE A 10 -8.61 34.66 33.32
CA PHE A 10 -8.56 33.59 32.33
C PHE A 10 -7.28 33.76 31.51
N ILE A 11 -6.26 32.94 31.81
CA ILE A 11 -5.14 32.75 30.91
C ILE A 11 -5.64 31.83 29.80
N LEU A 12 -5.97 32.41 28.64
CA LEU A 12 -6.07 31.68 27.39
C LEU A 12 -4.66 31.14 27.07
N LEU A 13 -4.40 29.91 27.49
CA LEU A 13 -3.33 29.10 26.94
C LEU A 13 -3.73 28.80 25.50
N GLY A 14 -3.29 29.66 24.57
CA GLY A 14 -3.25 29.31 23.16
C GLY A 14 -2.42 28.04 23.06
N SER A 15 -3.07 26.92 22.76
CA SER A 15 -2.41 25.73 22.27
C SER A 15 -1.80 26.11 20.93
N ASN A 16 -0.56 26.62 20.99
CA ASN A 16 0.34 26.51 19.86
C ASN A 16 0.47 25.01 19.62
N VAL A 17 -0.35 24.50 18.71
CA VAL A 17 -0.04 23.29 17.97
C VAL A 17 1.21 23.68 17.18
N PHE A 18 2.37 23.56 17.83
CA PHE A 18 3.58 23.26 17.10
C PHE A 18 3.27 21.94 16.42
N ALA A 19 2.75 22.04 15.20
CA ALA A 19 2.92 21.00 14.22
C ALA A 19 4.36 20.55 14.38
N GLN A 20 4.52 19.25 14.49
CA GLN A 20 5.79 18.58 14.37
C GLN A 20 6.39 19.06 13.05
N GLU A 21 7.16 20.16 13.08
CA GLU A 21 8.18 20.49 12.10
C GLU A 21 9.16 19.34 12.26
N SER A 22 8.82 18.19 11.66
CA SER A 22 9.79 17.16 11.45
C SER A 22 10.95 17.78 10.69
N GLU A 23 12.13 17.23 10.92
CA GLU A 23 13.30 17.31 10.07
C GLU A 23 12.94 16.78 8.65
N ASN A 24 11.95 17.41 8.00
CA ASN A 24 11.33 17.03 6.75
C ASN A 24 12.34 17.31 5.66
N GLY A 25 12.67 16.27 4.90
CA GLY A 25 13.61 16.35 3.77
C GLY A 25 13.17 17.27 2.63
N PHE A 26 11.98 17.88 2.72
CA PHE A 26 11.48 18.83 1.74
C PHE A 26 11.79 20.28 2.12
N ASP A 27 12.54 20.96 1.26
CA ASP A 27 12.99 22.34 1.47
C ASP A 27 11.91 23.35 1.03
N TYR A 28 10.97 23.65 1.93
CA TYR A 28 9.91 24.64 1.71
C TYR A 28 10.43 26.06 1.50
N THR A 29 11.69 26.37 1.80
CA THR A 29 12.22 27.74 1.64
C THR A 29 12.24 28.20 0.18
N LYS A 30 12.22 27.25 -0.77
CA LYS A 30 12.16 27.47 -2.22
C LYS A 30 10.74 27.64 -2.77
N TRP A 31 9.72 27.52 -1.92
CA TRP A 31 8.33 27.43 -2.33
C TRP A 31 7.47 28.50 -1.66
N GLU A 32 6.47 28.99 -2.38
CA GLU A 32 5.45 29.93 -1.91
C GLU A 32 4.08 29.26 -2.00
N LEU A 33 3.34 29.25 -0.89
CA LEU A 33 1.98 28.72 -0.85
C LEU A 33 1.04 29.58 -1.71
N LYS A 34 0.31 28.97 -2.64
CA LYS A 34 -0.59 29.68 -3.58
C LYS A 34 -2.05 29.30 -3.46
N TRP A 35 -2.32 28.13 -2.90
CA TRP A 35 -3.68 27.67 -2.63
C TRP A 35 -3.64 26.57 -1.58
N GLU A 36 -4.64 26.56 -0.72
CA GLU A 36 -4.83 25.53 0.30
C GLU A 36 -6.31 25.31 0.58
N ASP A 37 -6.61 24.14 1.13
CA ASP A 37 -7.88 23.83 1.76
C ASP A 37 -7.57 23.06 3.06
N GLU A 38 -7.85 23.71 4.19
CA GLU A 38 -7.66 23.16 5.55
C GLU A 38 -8.97 22.59 6.11
N PHE A 39 -10.05 22.57 5.31
CA PHE A 39 -11.37 22.04 5.69
C PHE A 39 -11.98 22.60 7.00
N ASP A 40 -11.52 23.76 7.48
CA ASP A 40 -12.06 24.48 8.65
C ASP A 40 -13.29 25.32 8.27
N TYR A 41 -14.34 24.63 7.81
CA TYR A 41 -15.62 25.24 7.46
C TYR A 41 -16.79 24.25 7.56
N ASP A 42 -18.01 24.79 7.54
CA ASP A 42 -19.23 24.00 7.46
C ASP A 42 -19.29 23.19 6.15
N ASP A 43 -19.70 21.92 6.22
CA ASP A 43 -19.77 21.01 5.07
C ASP A 43 -20.50 21.60 3.85
N SER A 44 -21.50 22.47 4.05
CA SER A 44 -22.21 23.14 2.97
C SER A 44 -21.30 23.94 2.03
N LYS A 45 -20.10 24.34 2.48
CA LYS A 45 -19.11 25.08 1.69
C LYS A 45 -18.12 24.21 0.92
N LEU A 46 -18.11 22.89 1.10
CA LEU A 46 -17.19 22.00 0.38
C LEU A 46 -17.28 22.20 -1.14
N GLU A 47 -18.49 22.46 -1.65
CA GLU A 47 -18.72 22.62 -3.08
C GLU A 47 -18.23 23.96 -3.66
N ASP A 48 -17.74 24.89 -2.84
CA ASP A 48 -17.13 26.14 -3.30
C ASP A 48 -15.80 25.86 -4.02
N ASN A 49 -15.00 24.94 -3.46
CA ASN A 49 -13.71 24.54 -4.00
C ASN A 49 -13.75 23.22 -4.77
N TRP A 50 -14.70 22.34 -4.46
CA TRP A 50 -14.72 20.96 -4.94
C TRP A 50 -15.98 20.63 -5.73
N ALA A 51 -15.88 19.61 -6.59
CA ALA A 51 -17.01 18.97 -7.23
C ALA A 51 -16.95 17.46 -6.99
N SER A 52 -18.11 16.82 -6.86
CA SER A 52 -18.22 15.38 -6.58
C SER A 52 -18.57 14.56 -7.82
N GLN A 53 -18.16 13.30 -7.81
CA GLN A 53 -18.42 12.36 -8.91
C GLN A 53 -19.91 12.07 -9.17
N ASN A 54 -20.72 11.93 -8.12
CA ASN A 54 -22.18 11.74 -8.18
C ASN A 54 -22.66 10.69 -9.20
N SER A 55 -22.00 9.53 -9.25
CA SER A 55 -22.31 8.47 -10.20
C SER A 55 -21.76 7.10 -9.79
N SER A 56 -22.30 6.04 -10.39
CA SER A 56 -21.73 4.69 -10.33
C SER A 56 -20.44 4.57 -11.13
N SER A 57 -19.63 3.56 -10.82
CA SER A 57 -18.42 3.24 -11.60
C SER A 57 -18.32 1.74 -11.84
N GLY A 58 -18.11 1.33 -13.10
CA GLY A 58 -18.13 -0.08 -13.50
C GLY A 58 -16.83 -0.86 -13.23
N HIS A 59 -15.72 -0.18 -12.89
CA HIS A 59 -14.42 -0.83 -12.67
C HIS A 59 -14.07 -1.03 -11.18
N ILE A 60 -14.83 -0.41 -10.27
CA ILE A 60 -14.69 -0.49 -8.81
C ILE A 60 -15.98 -1.04 -8.19
N LEU A 61 -15.96 -1.39 -6.90
CA LEU A 61 -17.05 -2.05 -6.18
C LEU A 61 -17.99 -1.08 -5.43
N CYS A 62 -17.77 0.22 -5.53
CA CYS A 62 -18.62 1.25 -4.90
C CYS A 62 -19.01 2.37 -5.88
N SER A 63 -20.23 2.87 -5.74
CA SER A 63 -20.68 4.10 -6.41
C SER A 63 -20.29 5.34 -5.60
N ARG A 64 -20.27 6.53 -6.22
CA ARG A 64 -19.65 7.73 -5.65
C ARG A 64 -20.60 8.91 -5.54
N TRP A 65 -20.67 9.50 -4.36
CA TRP A 65 -21.66 10.55 -4.10
C TRP A 65 -21.14 11.63 -3.15
N ARG A 66 -21.66 12.85 -3.31
CA ARG A 66 -21.34 14.01 -2.45
C ARG A 66 -21.62 13.73 -0.98
N GLU A 67 -22.66 12.96 -0.66
CA GLU A 67 -23.04 12.62 0.72
C GLU A 67 -22.04 11.66 1.41
N ASN A 68 -21.03 11.19 0.68
CA ASN A 68 -19.90 10.44 1.21
C ASN A 68 -18.63 11.29 1.33
N ALA A 69 -18.62 12.54 0.87
CA ALA A 69 -17.52 13.48 1.08
C ALA A 69 -18.00 14.55 2.04
N VAL A 70 -17.63 14.45 3.32
CA VAL A 70 -18.22 15.24 4.41
C VAL A 70 -17.12 15.95 5.18
N VAL A 71 -17.21 17.27 5.30
CA VAL A 71 -16.36 18.04 6.21
C VAL A 71 -16.97 18.00 7.61
N ARG A 72 -16.20 17.53 8.58
CA ARG A 72 -16.55 17.56 10.01
C ARG A 72 -15.30 17.69 10.86
N ASP A 73 -15.39 18.53 11.89
CA ASP A 73 -14.31 18.76 12.86
C ASP A 73 -12.98 19.19 12.21
N GLY A 74 -13.03 20.03 11.17
CA GLY A 74 -11.84 20.52 10.46
C GLY A 74 -11.17 19.48 9.55
N VAL A 75 -11.85 18.38 9.24
CA VAL A 75 -11.29 17.27 8.44
C VAL A 75 -12.29 16.89 7.34
N LEU A 76 -11.80 16.67 6.13
CA LEU A 76 -12.60 16.05 5.07
C LEU A 76 -12.60 14.53 5.23
N HIS A 77 -13.80 13.97 5.35
CA HIS A 77 -14.05 12.54 5.39
C HIS A 77 -14.57 12.05 4.04
N LEU A 78 -13.86 11.09 3.44
CA LEU A 78 -14.42 10.26 2.37
C LEU A 78 -14.93 8.96 3.00
N ASP A 79 -16.21 8.93 3.35
CA ASP A 79 -16.88 7.86 4.10
C ASP A 79 -17.31 6.69 3.19
N ILE A 80 -17.06 5.45 3.61
CA ILE A 80 -17.65 4.23 3.04
C ILE A 80 -18.99 3.95 3.70
N LYS A 81 -20.01 3.62 2.91
CA LYS A 81 -21.29 3.12 3.42
C LYS A 81 -21.72 1.86 2.70
N LYS A 82 -22.21 0.87 3.45
CA LYS A 82 -22.89 -0.30 2.90
C LYS A 82 -24.35 0.05 2.59
N GLU A 83 -24.54 0.67 1.45
CA GLU A 83 -25.86 1.07 0.97
C GLU A 83 -26.01 0.80 -0.53
N LYS A 84 -27.19 0.33 -0.93
CA LYS A 84 -27.47 0.05 -2.34
C LYS A 84 -27.81 1.34 -3.07
N ARG A 85 -26.88 1.88 -3.86
CA ARG A 85 -27.07 3.09 -4.67
C ARG A 85 -26.30 2.97 -5.99
N GLY A 86 -26.86 3.51 -7.07
CA GLY A 86 -26.22 3.46 -8.40
C GLY A 86 -25.96 2.03 -8.92
N GLY A 87 -26.74 1.04 -8.49
CA GLY A 87 -26.56 -0.36 -8.90
C GLY A 87 -25.39 -1.09 -8.21
N GLN A 88 -24.77 -0.51 -7.19
CA GLN A 88 -23.69 -1.10 -6.40
C GLN A 88 -24.11 -1.18 -4.93
N ASP A 89 -23.59 -2.17 -4.18
CA ASP A 89 -23.95 -2.42 -2.78
C ASP A 89 -23.21 -1.53 -1.77
N TRP A 90 -22.27 -0.71 -2.26
CA TRP A 90 -21.43 0.18 -1.47
C TRP A 90 -21.37 1.57 -2.10
N THR A 91 -21.26 2.59 -1.27
CA THR A 91 -20.97 3.96 -1.67
C THR A 91 -19.70 4.49 -0.99
N ALA A 92 -19.01 5.43 -1.64
CA ALA A 92 -17.86 6.11 -1.07
C ALA A 92 -17.62 7.51 -1.67
N GLY A 93 -16.76 8.32 -1.05
CA GLY A 93 -16.47 9.69 -1.50
C GLY A 93 -15.44 9.75 -2.63
N SER A 94 -15.67 10.64 -3.61
CA SER A 94 -14.72 11.03 -4.65
C SER A 94 -15.01 12.46 -5.11
N ILE A 95 -14.01 13.33 -4.99
CA ILE A 95 -14.10 14.75 -5.31
C ILE A 95 -12.86 15.23 -6.08
N TRP A 96 -13.01 16.34 -6.80
CA TRP A 96 -11.89 17.04 -7.41
C TRP A 96 -12.05 18.56 -7.33
N THR A 97 -10.95 19.29 -7.36
CA THR A 97 -10.97 20.75 -7.30
C THR A 97 -11.64 21.34 -8.54
N ARG A 98 -12.41 22.42 -8.36
CA ARG A 98 -12.92 23.23 -9.47
C ARG A 98 -11.80 24.00 -10.15
N LYS A 99 -10.80 24.41 -9.37
CA LYS A 99 -9.56 25.00 -9.86
C LYS A 99 -8.70 23.94 -10.53
N GLN A 100 -7.99 24.34 -11.58
CA GLN A 100 -6.95 23.54 -12.21
C GLN A 100 -5.58 24.13 -11.88
N PHE A 101 -4.57 23.28 -11.88
CA PHE A 101 -3.22 23.62 -11.50
C PHE A 101 -2.25 23.10 -12.57
N LYS A 102 -1.10 23.77 -12.71
CA LYS A 102 0.06 23.28 -13.46
C LYS A 102 1.22 23.09 -12.49
N TYR A 103 2.44 23.09 -13.03
CA TYR A 103 3.70 22.96 -12.30
C TYR A 103 3.70 23.64 -10.93
N GLY A 104 4.26 22.95 -9.96
CA GLY A 104 4.26 23.33 -8.56
C GLY A 104 4.59 22.15 -7.66
N TYR A 105 4.54 22.40 -6.35
CA TYR A 105 4.55 21.34 -5.34
C TYR A 105 3.13 21.14 -4.81
N PHE A 106 2.66 19.91 -4.83
CA PHE A 106 1.35 19.50 -4.36
C PHE A 106 1.56 18.66 -3.11
N GLU A 107 0.81 18.92 -2.05
CA GLU A 107 0.89 18.16 -0.80
C GLU A 107 -0.51 17.90 -0.27
N CYS A 108 -0.76 16.67 0.17
CA CYS A 108 -1.99 16.29 0.85
C CYS A 108 -1.62 15.53 2.12
N ARG A 109 -2.20 15.93 3.26
CA ARG A 109 -2.03 15.21 4.52
C ARG A 109 -3.28 14.43 4.83
N TYR A 110 -3.18 13.11 4.90
CA TYR A 110 -4.33 12.26 5.17
C TYR A 110 -3.93 10.93 5.80
N LYS A 111 -4.95 10.22 6.29
CA LYS A 111 -4.85 8.82 6.68
C LYS A 111 -5.90 7.97 6.00
N TYR A 112 -5.58 6.70 5.81
CA TYR A 112 -6.37 5.76 5.04
C TYR A 112 -7.67 5.37 5.74
N ALA A 113 -8.64 4.91 4.97
CA ALA A 113 -9.66 4.01 5.47
C ALA A 113 -9.01 2.67 5.84
N GLY A 114 -9.04 2.30 7.12
CA GLY A 114 -8.36 1.10 7.62
C GLY A 114 -9.05 -0.20 7.24
N GLY A 115 -8.80 -0.72 6.05
CA GLY A 115 -9.34 -2.01 5.66
C GLY A 115 -8.84 -2.52 4.34
N GLU A 116 -8.90 -3.83 4.18
CA GLU A 116 -8.70 -4.47 2.88
C GLU A 116 -9.75 -3.99 1.86
N ALA A 117 -9.45 -4.12 0.58
CA ALA A 117 -10.24 -3.61 -0.55
C ALA A 117 -10.26 -2.08 -0.68
N THR A 118 -9.72 -1.30 0.27
CA THR A 118 -9.67 0.16 0.14
C THR A 118 -8.52 0.61 -0.76
N ASN A 119 -8.78 1.47 -1.73
CA ASN A 119 -7.78 2.26 -2.46
C ASN A 119 -7.95 3.73 -2.06
N ASN A 120 -6.91 4.32 -1.44
CA ASN A 120 -6.91 5.67 -0.88
C ASN A 120 -6.09 6.57 -1.81
N SER A 121 -6.75 7.48 -2.52
CA SER A 121 -6.17 8.12 -3.69
C SER A 121 -6.05 9.63 -3.56
N PHE A 122 -4.86 10.14 -3.87
CA PHE A 122 -4.54 11.56 -4.12
C PHE A 122 -3.83 11.67 -5.47
N TRP A 123 -4.44 12.34 -6.43
CA TRP A 123 -3.99 12.30 -7.82
C TRP A 123 -4.34 13.56 -8.62
N LEU A 124 -3.70 13.74 -9.77
CA LEU A 124 -3.94 14.82 -10.73
C LEU A 124 -4.33 14.20 -12.07
N MET A 125 -5.44 14.63 -12.68
CA MET A 125 -5.85 14.09 -13.99
C MET A 125 -6.45 15.15 -14.90
N THR A 126 -6.00 15.15 -16.15
CA THR A 126 -6.59 15.99 -17.21
C THR A 126 -8.08 15.68 -17.38
N ARG A 127 -8.91 16.73 -17.50
CA ARG A 127 -10.35 16.58 -17.76
C ARG A 127 -10.74 17.21 -19.09
N GLY A 128 -11.67 16.56 -19.79
CA GLY A 128 -12.25 17.06 -21.04
C GLY A 128 -11.59 16.52 -22.31
N GLY A 129 -11.47 17.37 -23.32
CA GLY A 129 -10.90 17.04 -24.64
C GLY A 129 -9.38 16.81 -24.60
N GLU A 130 -8.77 16.59 -25.77
CA GLU A 130 -7.30 16.59 -25.85
C GLU A 130 -6.75 17.97 -25.45
N PRO A 131 -5.68 18.03 -24.64
CA PRO A 131 -5.09 19.29 -24.26
C PRO A 131 -4.36 19.95 -25.42
N ALA A 132 -4.16 21.28 -25.34
CA ALA A 132 -3.38 22.04 -26.32
C ALA A 132 -1.87 21.73 -26.24
N GLU A 133 -1.38 21.30 -25.08
CA GLU A 133 0.01 20.96 -24.80
C GLU A 133 0.09 19.63 -24.04
N GLY A 134 1.09 18.81 -24.36
CA GLY A 134 1.27 17.50 -23.73
C GLY A 134 0.24 16.47 -24.17
N LYS A 135 -0.11 15.57 -23.25
CA LYS A 135 -1.07 14.48 -23.46
C LYS A 135 -2.15 14.52 -22.38
N LYS A 136 -3.24 13.79 -22.57
CA LYS A 136 -4.10 13.41 -21.45
C LYS A 136 -3.31 12.53 -20.51
N PHE A 137 -3.29 12.90 -19.24
CA PHE A 137 -2.50 12.20 -18.25
C PHE A 137 -3.26 12.05 -16.93
N GLU A 138 -2.74 11.15 -16.13
CA GLU A 138 -3.05 10.95 -14.72
C GLU A 138 -1.74 10.72 -13.98
N ILE A 139 -1.53 11.49 -12.90
CA ILE A 139 -0.40 11.35 -11.98
C ILE A 139 -1.00 11.00 -10.63
N ASP A 140 -0.87 9.73 -10.27
CA ASP A 140 -1.28 9.23 -8.96
C ASP A 140 -0.13 9.46 -7.99
N ILE A 141 -0.26 10.50 -7.18
CA ILE A 141 0.70 10.84 -6.13
C ILE A 141 0.68 9.75 -5.07
N ASN A 142 -0.52 9.22 -4.79
CA ASN A 142 -0.70 7.98 -4.08
C ASN A 142 -2.02 7.30 -4.49
N GLU A 143 -1.96 6.02 -4.84
CA GLU A 143 -3.06 5.06 -4.85
C GLU A 143 -2.79 3.99 -3.79
N GLY A 144 -2.93 4.41 -2.54
CA GLY A 144 -2.42 3.70 -1.39
C GLY A 144 -3.37 2.65 -0.84
N HIS A 145 -2.79 1.58 -0.31
CA HIS A 145 -3.56 0.48 0.23
C HIS A 145 -3.18 0.14 1.68
N TYR A 146 -4.20 -0.22 2.47
CA TYR A 146 -4.02 -0.63 3.86
C TYR A 146 -3.19 -1.92 3.96
N PRO A 147 -2.29 -2.05 4.96
CA PRO A 147 -2.04 -1.06 6.01
C PRO A 147 -0.94 -0.03 5.68
N ASN A 148 -0.08 -0.30 4.71
CA ASN A 148 1.27 0.28 4.66
C ASN A 148 1.84 0.40 3.25
N GLU A 149 0.98 0.54 2.24
CA GLU A 149 1.39 0.64 0.84
C GLU A 149 1.16 2.06 0.31
N VAL A 150 2.19 2.61 -0.34
CA VAL A 150 2.12 3.82 -1.16
C VAL A 150 2.40 3.43 -2.60
N SER A 151 1.51 3.78 -3.52
CA SER A 151 1.68 3.44 -4.94
C SER A 151 1.61 4.70 -5.79
N THR A 152 2.62 4.89 -6.62
CA THR A 152 2.72 6.04 -7.53
C THR A 152 2.54 5.56 -8.96
N ASN A 153 1.59 6.13 -9.69
CA ASN A 153 1.29 5.72 -11.06
C ASN A 153 1.26 6.95 -11.97
N ILE A 154 1.66 6.74 -13.21
CA ILE A 154 1.63 7.77 -14.24
C ILE A 154 1.04 7.14 -15.49
N HIS A 155 -0.11 7.64 -15.94
CA HIS A 155 -0.80 7.12 -17.11
C HIS A 155 -0.77 8.13 -18.24
N ASN A 156 -0.42 7.68 -19.45
CA ASN A 156 -0.60 8.44 -20.69
C ASN A 156 -1.91 7.98 -21.34
N TRP A 157 -2.98 8.73 -21.16
CA TRP A 157 -4.31 8.38 -21.68
C TRP A 157 -4.50 8.71 -23.16
N SER A 158 -3.64 9.52 -23.77
CA SER A 158 -3.73 9.85 -25.20
C SER A 158 -3.21 8.71 -26.08
N ASP A 159 -2.10 8.07 -25.70
CA ASP A 159 -1.49 7.02 -26.49
C ASP A 159 -2.06 5.65 -26.10
N PHE A 160 -2.48 4.86 -27.09
CA PHE A 160 -3.03 3.52 -26.82
C PHE A 160 -2.68 2.52 -27.92
N THR A 161 -2.61 1.25 -27.53
CA THR A 161 -2.56 0.09 -28.43
C THR A 161 -3.90 -0.65 -28.37
N LEU A 162 -4.38 -1.10 -29.53
CA LEU A 162 -5.53 -2.00 -29.61
C LEU A 162 -5.06 -3.45 -29.46
N LEU A 163 -5.59 -4.12 -28.44
CA LEU A 163 -5.35 -5.54 -28.19
C LEU A 163 -6.21 -6.39 -29.14
N PRO A 164 -5.84 -7.66 -29.40
CA PRO A 164 -6.61 -8.55 -30.27
C PRO A 164 -8.08 -8.74 -29.86
N ASN A 165 -8.40 -8.55 -28.57
CA ASN A 165 -9.76 -8.61 -28.03
C ASN A 165 -10.54 -7.28 -28.16
N GLY A 166 -10.00 -6.30 -28.89
CA GLY A 166 -10.59 -4.98 -29.10
C GLY A 166 -10.44 -4.00 -27.92
N LYS A 167 -9.83 -4.41 -26.80
CA LYS A 167 -9.58 -3.51 -25.67
C LYS A 167 -8.41 -2.57 -25.98
N LYS A 168 -8.51 -1.33 -25.48
CA LYS A 168 -7.39 -0.38 -25.48
C LYS A 168 -6.50 -0.64 -24.26
N SER A 169 -5.20 -0.55 -24.47
CA SER A 169 -4.19 -0.48 -23.42
C SER A 169 -3.36 0.76 -23.63
N HIS A 170 -3.01 1.45 -22.56
CA HIS A 170 -2.20 2.66 -22.60
C HIS A 170 -0.88 2.48 -21.84
N PRO A 171 0.15 3.29 -22.13
CA PRO A 171 1.36 3.32 -21.33
C PRO A 171 1.06 3.73 -19.88
N SER A 172 1.63 2.98 -18.93
CA SER A 172 1.58 3.29 -17.50
C SER A 172 2.92 2.98 -16.84
N TYR A 173 3.29 3.81 -15.86
CA TYR A 173 4.56 3.72 -15.15
C TYR A 173 4.30 3.68 -13.65
N ASN A 174 4.24 2.48 -13.10
CA ASN A 174 3.75 2.20 -11.76
C ASN A 174 4.91 1.80 -10.84
N GLU A 175 4.97 2.35 -9.63
CA GLU A 175 5.92 1.94 -8.60
C GLU A 175 5.20 1.87 -7.25
N MET A 176 5.49 0.81 -6.49
CA MET A 176 4.87 0.51 -5.20
C MET A 176 5.93 0.48 -4.11
N PHE A 177 5.61 1.09 -2.96
CA PHE A 177 6.46 1.20 -1.80
C PHE A 177 5.73 0.60 -0.60
N PHE A 178 6.37 -0.38 0.04
CA PHE A 178 5.81 -1.06 1.21
C PHE A 178 6.64 -0.75 2.45
N PHE A 179 5.97 -0.41 3.55
CA PHE A 179 6.64 0.04 4.78
C PHE A 179 6.58 -1.03 5.86
N GLY A 180 7.72 -1.41 6.44
CA GLY A 180 7.79 -2.51 7.41
C GLY A 180 7.64 -3.91 6.80
N THR A 181 7.70 -4.03 5.48
CA THR A 181 7.75 -5.32 4.78
C THR A 181 8.81 -5.30 3.68
N LYS A 182 9.25 -6.48 3.26
CA LYS A 182 10.20 -6.67 2.17
C LYS A 182 9.89 -7.94 1.39
N PRO A 183 10.34 -8.07 0.13
CA PRO A 183 10.05 -9.25 -0.68
C PRO A 183 10.82 -10.49 -0.21
N ASP A 184 11.97 -10.34 0.44
CA ASP A 184 12.86 -11.43 0.81
C ASP A 184 13.19 -11.46 2.32
N TYR A 185 13.14 -12.65 2.91
CA TYR A 185 13.49 -12.86 4.32
C TYR A 185 14.53 -13.96 4.46
N SER A 186 15.53 -13.70 5.32
CA SER A 186 16.51 -14.68 5.78
C SER A 186 16.49 -14.69 7.30
N ILE A 187 16.08 -15.81 7.89
CA ILE A 187 15.91 -16.00 9.32
C ILE A 187 16.90 -17.06 9.76
N GLN A 188 18.10 -16.62 10.14
CA GLN A 188 19.11 -17.48 10.74
C GLN A 188 18.77 -17.68 12.22
N LEU A 189 18.79 -18.93 12.67
CA LEU A 189 18.49 -19.27 14.05
C LEU A 189 19.79 -19.25 14.85
N GLU A 190 19.84 -18.41 15.88
CA GLU A 190 20.96 -18.39 16.83
C GLU A 190 21.09 -19.73 17.58
N ILE A 191 19.94 -20.33 17.90
CA ILE A 191 19.84 -21.67 18.47
C ILE A 191 19.09 -22.56 17.47
N PRO A 192 19.80 -23.45 16.75
CA PRO A 192 19.17 -24.37 15.81
C PRO A 192 18.07 -25.21 16.47
N VAL A 193 16.96 -25.39 15.77
CA VAL A 193 15.84 -26.20 16.26
C VAL A 193 15.79 -27.55 15.57
N LYS A 194 15.59 -28.61 16.36
CA LYS A 194 15.32 -29.95 15.83
C LYS A 194 13.81 -30.16 15.70
N THR A 195 13.32 -30.45 14.50
CA THR A 195 11.89 -30.58 14.21
C THR A 195 11.62 -31.51 13.03
N GLU A 196 10.42 -32.11 13.01
CA GLU A 196 9.88 -32.83 11.85
C GLU A 196 8.94 -31.96 11.02
N LYS A 197 8.55 -30.78 11.53
CA LYS A 197 7.64 -29.88 10.82
C LYS A 197 8.00 -28.41 10.96
N ILE A 198 7.84 -27.69 9.85
CA ILE A 198 7.81 -26.23 9.78
C ILE A 198 6.51 -25.81 9.10
N ARG A 199 5.97 -24.65 9.50
CA ARG A 199 4.87 -24.02 8.77
C ARG A 199 5.04 -22.53 8.60
N PHE A 200 4.44 -22.01 7.54
CA PHE A 200 4.18 -20.60 7.33
C PHE A 200 2.67 -20.37 7.43
N THR A 201 2.25 -19.34 8.17
CA THR A 201 0.84 -18.94 8.27
C THR A 201 0.70 -17.44 8.12
N SER A 202 -0.40 -16.98 7.55
CA SER A 202 -0.75 -15.55 7.51
C SER A 202 -2.25 -15.36 7.73
N LYS A 203 -2.61 -14.22 8.31
CA LYS A 203 -3.99 -13.75 8.42
C LYS A 203 -4.39 -12.80 7.30
N ASN A 204 -3.52 -12.57 6.30
CA ASN A 204 -3.86 -11.78 5.12
C ASN A 204 -5.19 -12.28 4.54
N SER A 205 -6.17 -11.39 4.42
CA SER A 205 -7.54 -11.85 4.23
C SER A 205 -7.85 -12.13 2.77
N SER A 206 -7.15 -11.45 1.85
CA SER A 206 -6.99 -11.89 0.46
C SER A 206 -5.99 -13.03 0.29
N ARG A 207 -5.83 -13.48 -0.96
CA ARG A 207 -4.73 -14.38 -1.33
C ARG A 207 -3.39 -13.71 -1.07
N PHE A 208 -2.39 -14.49 -0.69
CA PHE A 208 -1.00 -14.03 -0.73
C PHE A 208 -0.15 -14.94 -1.62
N ASN A 209 1.01 -14.43 -1.99
CA ASN A 209 1.99 -15.15 -2.78
C ASN A 209 3.21 -15.46 -1.91
N LEU A 210 3.66 -16.71 -1.95
CA LEU A 210 4.90 -17.16 -1.35
C LEU A 210 5.72 -17.80 -2.47
N GLY A 211 6.95 -17.33 -2.65
CA GLY A 211 7.88 -17.90 -3.62
C GLY A 211 8.70 -19.02 -3.00
N GLU A 212 9.92 -19.16 -3.49
CA GLU A 212 10.88 -20.15 -3.01
C GLU A 212 11.03 -20.08 -1.48
N PHE A 213 10.80 -21.21 -0.81
CA PHE A 213 10.86 -21.39 0.64
C PHE A 213 11.92 -22.43 0.96
N ARG A 214 12.99 -21.98 1.61
CA ARG A 214 14.20 -22.76 1.89
C ARG A 214 14.33 -23.04 3.36
N VAL A 215 14.71 -24.27 3.68
CA VAL A 215 14.99 -24.70 5.05
C VAL A 215 16.38 -25.30 5.07
N TYR A 216 17.34 -24.51 5.52
CA TYR A 216 18.74 -24.91 5.55
C TYR A 216 19.12 -25.56 6.89
N GLY A 217 20.04 -26.52 6.82
CA GLY A 217 20.77 -27.01 7.99
C GLY A 217 21.69 -25.97 8.59
N VAL A 218 22.36 -26.34 9.68
CA VAL A 218 23.38 -25.49 10.31
C VAL A 218 24.59 -25.43 9.39
N ASN A 219 25.03 -24.22 9.05
CA ASN A 219 26.33 -23.98 8.45
C ASN A 219 27.33 -23.51 9.53
N GLU A 220 28.48 -24.16 9.63
CA GLU A 220 29.51 -23.83 10.62
C GLU A 220 30.13 -22.44 10.39
N SER A 221 30.21 -21.98 9.13
CA SER A 221 30.68 -20.61 8.84
C SER A 221 29.67 -19.54 9.25
N GLY A 222 28.41 -19.93 9.51
CA GLY A 222 27.29 -19.01 9.74
C GLY A 222 26.75 -18.36 8.47
N GLU A 223 27.32 -18.65 7.29
CA GLU A 223 26.90 -18.06 6.03
C GLU A 223 25.73 -18.83 5.41
N TYR A 224 24.83 -18.10 4.73
CA TYR A 224 23.74 -18.68 3.95
C TYR A 224 23.65 -17.95 2.60
N PRO A 225 23.13 -18.60 1.54
CA PRO A 225 22.94 -17.96 0.24
C PRO A 225 22.10 -16.70 0.33
N THR A 226 22.24 -15.80 -0.64
CA THR A 226 21.32 -14.67 -0.75
C THR A 226 19.92 -15.18 -1.13
N VAL A 227 18.87 -14.59 -0.55
CA VAL A 227 17.49 -15.08 -0.74
C VAL A 227 17.07 -15.03 -2.21
N LEU A 228 17.52 -14.02 -2.97
CA LEU A 228 17.18 -13.85 -4.38
C LEU A 228 18.14 -14.59 -5.34
N SER A 229 19.04 -15.45 -4.84
CA SER A 229 19.91 -16.27 -5.68
C SER A 229 19.12 -17.37 -6.40
N GLU A 230 19.28 -17.45 -7.72
CA GLU A 230 18.77 -18.55 -8.56
C GLU A 230 19.66 -19.81 -8.48
N THR A 231 20.86 -19.69 -7.91
CA THR A 231 21.83 -20.77 -7.72
C THR A 231 22.04 -21.16 -6.26
N ALA A 232 21.13 -20.73 -5.37
CA ALA A 232 21.26 -20.82 -3.92
C ALA A 232 21.67 -22.20 -3.39
N ASP A 233 21.17 -23.29 -3.97
CA ASP A 233 21.50 -24.66 -3.53
C ASP A 233 22.92 -25.12 -3.89
N SER A 234 23.64 -24.33 -4.70
CA SER A 234 25.03 -24.57 -5.09
C SER A 234 25.99 -23.44 -4.70
N ASP A 235 25.47 -22.34 -4.14
CA ASP A 235 26.28 -21.18 -3.75
C ASP A 235 27.26 -21.49 -2.61
N ILE A 236 26.89 -22.42 -1.72
CA ILE A 236 27.71 -22.85 -0.58
C ILE A 236 27.85 -24.37 -0.62
N GLU A 237 29.09 -24.83 -0.75
CA GLU A 237 29.41 -26.26 -0.82
C GLU A 237 28.97 -26.99 0.46
N GLY A 238 28.25 -28.10 0.29
CA GLY A 238 27.80 -28.95 1.40
C GLY A 238 26.57 -28.44 2.16
N LEU A 239 26.07 -27.24 1.88
CA LEU A 239 24.85 -26.72 2.51
C LEU A 239 23.61 -27.45 1.97
N VAL A 240 22.81 -28.04 2.86
CA VAL A 240 21.62 -28.82 2.49
C VAL A 240 20.35 -27.98 2.67
N ASN A 241 19.60 -27.80 1.58
CA ASN A 241 18.22 -27.30 1.61
C ASN A 241 17.23 -28.46 1.81
N TYR A 242 16.76 -28.65 3.04
CA TYR A 242 15.83 -29.72 3.40
C TYR A 242 14.45 -29.56 2.75
N ALA A 243 14.05 -28.35 2.34
CA ALA A 243 12.76 -28.14 1.68
C ALA A 243 12.70 -28.78 0.28
N ARG A 244 13.86 -29.03 -0.35
CA ARG A 244 13.96 -29.70 -1.66
C ARG A 244 14.29 -31.19 -1.57
N ALA A 245 14.35 -31.76 -0.37
CA ALA A 245 14.62 -33.18 -0.19
C ALA A 245 13.50 -34.04 -0.81
N LYS A 246 13.85 -35.14 -1.51
CA LYS A 246 12.87 -36.00 -2.21
C LYS A 246 11.76 -36.57 -1.32
N ASN A 247 11.99 -36.66 0.00
CA ASN A 247 11.09 -37.25 0.98
C ASN A 247 10.37 -36.21 1.86
N VAL A 248 10.49 -34.92 1.56
CA VAL A 248 9.69 -33.89 2.23
C VAL A 248 8.25 -33.93 1.70
N ARG A 249 7.28 -33.88 2.61
CA ARG A 249 5.87 -33.73 2.26
C ARG A 249 5.48 -32.27 2.45
N ILE A 250 4.99 -31.65 1.39
CA ILE A 250 4.46 -30.28 1.40
C ILE A 250 2.93 -30.37 1.34
N THR A 251 2.26 -29.71 2.28
CA THR A 251 0.80 -29.59 2.30
C THR A 251 0.41 -28.14 2.54
N SER A 252 -0.65 -27.68 1.91
CA SER A 252 -1.13 -26.30 2.03
C SER A 252 -2.61 -26.28 2.44
N SER A 253 -3.08 -25.09 2.79
CA SER A 253 -4.51 -24.82 2.97
C SER A 253 -5.33 -24.82 1.68
N GLY A 254 -4.67 -24.81 0.52
CA GLY A 254 -5.28 -24.68 -0.80
C GLY A 254 -4.54 -23.71 -1.72
N SER A 255 -4.85 -23.75 -3.01
CA SER A 255 -4.24 -22.91 -4.05
C SER A 255 -5.27 -22.02 -4.72
N TYR A 256 -4.83 -20.88 -5.25
CA TYR A 256 -5.69 -20.01 -6.06
C TYR A 256 -6.22 -20.77 -7.29
N GLU A 257 -7.54 -20.73 -7.50
CA GLU A 257 -8.24 -21.44 -8.59
C GLU A 257 -7.93 -22.95 -8.65
N ASP A 258 -7.60 -23.57 -7.50
CA ASP A 258 -7.26 -25.00 -7.38
C ASP A 258 -6.15 -25.46 -8.35
N ASN A 259 -5.23 -24.55 -8.71
CA ASN A 259 -4.20 -24.79 -9.72
C ASN A 259 -3.01 -25.65 -9.26
N ALA A 260 -3.05 -26.19 -8.03
CA ALA A 260 -2.03 -27.06 -7.41
C ALA A 260 -0.58 -26.60 -7.65
N SER A 261 -0.29 -25.33 -7.34
CA SER A 261 1.01 -24.69 -7.65
C SER A 261 2.04 -24.72 -6.52
N GLU A 262 1.83 -25.55 -5.48
CA GLU A 262 2.72 -25.69 -4.33
C GLU A 262 4.15 -26.11 -4.71
N ASN A 263 4.34 -26.74 -5.87
CA ASN A 263 5.66 -27.10 -6.37
C ASN A 263 6.58 -25.87 -6.59
N LYS A 264 6.00 -24.68 -6.76
CA LYS A 264 6.76 -23.42 -6.90
C LYS A 264 7.38 -22.92 -5.59
N LEU A 265 6.99 -23.48 -4.46
CA LEU A 265 7.61 -23.17 -3.17
C LEU A 265 9.03 -23.71 -3.05
N VAL A 266 9.44 -24.62 -3.93
CA VAL A 266 10.70 -25.39 -3.83
C VAL A 266 11.30 -25.69 -5.21
N ASP A 267 10.96 -24.88 -6.22
CA ASP A 267 11.44 -25.06 -7.60
C ASP A 267 12.86 -24.51 -7.81
N GLY A 268 13.40 -23.78 -6.83
CA GLY A 268 14.71 -23.13 -6.86
C GLY A 268 14.69 -21.73 -7.47
N ASN A 269 13.54 -21.26 -7.95
CA ASN A 269 13.39 -19.95 -8.57
C ASN A 269 12.77 -18.96 -7.57
N PRO A 270 13.52 -17.96 -7.07
CA PRO A 270 13.00 -16.99 -6.10
C PRO A 270 11.94 -16.04 -6.68
N PHE A 271 11.67 -16.09 -7.98
CA PHE A 271 10.74 -15.20 -8.70
C PHE A 271 9.44 -15.88 -9.15
N THR A 272 9.29 -17.20 -8.98
CA THR A 272 8.00 -17.88 -9.10
C THR A 272 7.28 -17.86 -7.76
N SER A 273 5.96 -18.06 -7.77
CA SER A 273 5.18 -18.09 -6.53
C SER A 273 3.98 -19.03 -6.59
N TRP A 274 3.75 -19.68 -5.45
CA TRP A 274 2.48 -20.27 -5.08
C TRP A 274 1.56 -19.18 -4.53
N SER A 275 0.29 -19.20 -4.95
CA SER A 275 -0.73 -18.29 -4.44
C SER A 275 -1.75 -19.08 -3.63
N THR A 276 -2.09 -18.61 -2.44
CA THR A 276 -3.08 -19.27 -1.58
C THR A 276 -4.49 -19.20 -2.16
N GLN A 277 -5.39 -20.02 -1.62
CA GLN A 277 -6.82 -19.83 -1.83
C GLN A 277 -7.30 -18.48 -1.26
N GLN A 278 -8.50 -18.03 -1.66
CA GLN A 278 -9.07 -16.74 -1.23
C GLN A 278 -9.62 -16.80 0.20
N GLU A 279 -10.39 -17.83 0.52
CA GLU A 279 -11.14 -17.94 1.79
C GLU A 279 -10.50 -18.89 2.80
N GLY A 280 -10.83 -18.70 4.08
CA GLY A 280 -10.36 -19.53 5.18
C GLY A 280 -8.92 -19.24 5.65
N GLY A 281 -8.43 -20.09 6.56
CA GLY A 281 -7.08 -19.98 7.10
C GLY A 281 -6.02 -20.34 6.05
N LYS A 282 -4.93 -19.56 5.99
CA LYS A 282 -3.93 -19.67 4.93
C LYS A 282 -2.58 -20.12 5.50
N TRP A 283 -2.10 -21.26 5.04
CA TRP A 283 -0.88 -21.87 5.56
C TRP A 283 -0.24 -22.83 4.57
N VAL A 284 1.06 -23.07 4.77
CA VAL A 284 1.80 -24.19 4.17
C VAL A 284 2.65 -24.88 5.23
N GLU A 285 2.72 -26.21 5.17
CA GLU A 285 3.45 -27.09 6.07
C GLU A 285 4.44 -27.94 5.31
N PHE A 286 5.67 -28.01 5.81
CA PHE A 286 6.73 -28.91 5.37
C PHE A 286 6.91 -29.98 6.45
N THR A 287 6.80 -31.25 6.08
CA THR A 287 6.94 -32.39 6.99
C THR A 287 8.04 -33.32 6.50
N TRP A 288 9.00 -33.62 7.38
CA TRP A 288 10.09 -34.58 7.14
C TRP A 288 9.81 -35.91 7.86
N GLN A 289 10.27 -37.02 7.27
CA GLN A 289 10.12 -38.35 7.86
C GLN A 289 10.98 -38.57 9.12
N GLN A 290 12.02 -37.76 9.29
CA GLN A 290 12.92 -37.77 10.44
C GLN A 290 13.20 -36.32 10.84
N PRO A 291 13.46 -36.05 12.12
CA PRO A 291 13.74 -34.69 12.55
C PRO A 291 15.01 -34.15 11.89
N ILE A 292 14.91 -32.96 11.32
CA ILE A 292 16.03 -32.17 10.79
C ILE A 292 16.49 -31.15 11.83
N THR A 293 17.74 -30.71 11.75
CA THR A 293 18.25 -29.58 12.53
C THR A 293 18.27 -28.34 11.64
N VAL A 294 17.43 -27.36 11.96
CA VAL A 294 17.23 -26.16 11.15
C VAL A 294 18.16 -25.05 11.62
N GLY A 295 19.01 -24.55 10.73
CA GLY A 295 19.92 -23.44 10.98
C GLY A 295 19.44 -22.12 10.39
N CYS A 296 18.73 -22.15 9.26
CA CYS A 296 18.19 -20.95 8.62
C CYS A 296 16.93 -21.26 7.83
N ILE A 297 15.98 -20.32 7.80
CA ILE A 297 14.81 -20.35 6.92
C ILE A 297 14.85 -19.11 6.04
N GLN A 298 14.70 -19.30 4.73
CA GLN A 298 14.59 -18.19 3.79
C GLN A 298 13.32 -18.31 2.97
N PHE A 299 12.72 -17.18 2.61
CA PHE A 299 11.62 -17.18 1.66
C PHE A 299 11.46 -15.86 0.93
N THR A 300 10.88 -15.92 -0.27
CA THR A 300 10.32 -14.75 -0.95
C THR A 300 8.80 -14.69 -0.81
N ASN A 301 8.22 -13.50 -0.89
CA ASN A 301 6.79 -13.27 -0.81
C ASN A 301 6.35 -12.14 -1.75
N GLY A 302 5.04 -12.06 -2.00
CA GLY A 302 4.52 -11.25 -3.09
C GLY A 302 4.85 -11.86 -4.45
N TRP A 303 4.63 -11.10 -5.51
CA TRP A 303 4.98 -11.52 -6.87
C TRP A 303 5.73 -10.40 -7.58
N ARG A 304 6.62 -10.78 -8.48
CA ARG A 304 7.44 -9.86 -9.24
C ARG A 304 6.96 -9.80 -10.68
N ASP A 305 6.76 -8.60 -11.21
CA ASP A 305 6.37 -8.43 -12.60
C ASP A 305 7.59 -8.42 -13.55
N LYS A 306 7.31 -8.30 -14.86
CA LYS A 306 8.33 -8.23 -15.91
C LYS A 306 9.26 -7.02 -15.81
N ASN A 307 8.81 -5.95 -15.14
CA ASN A 307 9.57 -4.72 -14.90
C ASN A 307 10.39 -4.81 -13.61
N LYS A 308 10.39 -5.98 -12.95
CA LYS A 308 11.10 -6.28 -11.71
C LYS A 308 10.49 -5.63 -10.47
N THR A 309 9.29 -5.07 -10.56
CA THR A 309 8.55 -4.47 -9.45
C THR A 309 7.86 -5.57 -8.64
N TRP A 310 7.89 -5.43 -7.31
CA TRP A 310 7.23 -6.36 -6.39
C TRP A 310 5.83 -5.87 -6.05
N HIS A 311 4.91 -6.83 -5.92
CA HIS A 311 3.48 -6.58 -5.72
C HIS A 311 2.94 -7.45 -4.59
N SER A 312 1.95 -6.93 -3.86
CA SER A 312 1.17 -7.68 -2.86
C SER A 312 2.04 -8.35 -1.79
N LEU A 313 2.99 -7.62 -1.20
CA LEU A 313 3.82 -8.12 -0.11
C LEU A 313 2.96 -8.47 1.12
N VAL A 314 3.35 -9.52 1.83
CA VAL A 314 2.67 -10.01 3.01
C VAL A 314 3.00 -9.12 4.20
N SER A 315 1.98 -8.43 4.73
CA SER A 315 2.10 -7.53 5.88
C SER A 315 2.10 -8.24 7.24
N ASN A 316 1.72 -9.53 7.30
CA ASN A 316 1.76 -10.30 8.53
C ASN A 316 2.02 -11.79 8.26
N TYR A 317 2.88 -12.40 9.06
CA TYR A 317 3.10 -13.85 9.01
C TYR A 317 3.59 -14.42 10.33
N LYS A 318 3.51 -15.74 10.42
CA LYS A 318 4.29 -16.55 11.36
C LYS A 318 5.00 -17.66 10.64
N VAL A 319 6.30 -17.81 10.89
CA VAL A 319 7.06 -19.03 10.62
C VAL A 319 7.19 -19.77 11.93
N GLN A 320 6.81 -21.05 11.95
CA GLN A 320 6.73 -21.84 13.18
C GLN A 320 7.31 -23.24 12.97
N TYR A 321 7.75 -23.88 14.06
CA TYR A 321 8.14 -25.28 14.09
C TYR A 321 7.32 -26.07 15.11
N LEU A 322 7.20 -27.38 14.90
CA LEU A 322 6.49 -28.27 15.83
C LEU A 322 7.46 -28.83 16.87
N LYS A 323 7.12 -28.69 18.16
CA LYS A 323 7.85 -29.31 19.27
C LYS A 323 6.88 -29.82 20.34
N GLY A 324 6.90 -31.12 20.60
CA GLY A 324 6.03 -31.74 21.62
C GLY A 324 4.55 -31.65 21.29
N GLY A 325 4.18 -31.65 20.00
CA GLY A 325 2.80 -31.51 19.55
C GLY A 325 2.29 -30.06 19.47
N GLU A 326 3.10 -29.08 19.87
CA GLU A 326 2.74 -27.66 19.85
C GLU A 326 3.56 -26.87 18.83
N TRP A 327 2.92 -25.89 18.20
CA TRP A 327 3.59 -24.95 17.30
C TRP A 327 4.27 -23.83 18.08
N ARG A 328 5.54 -23.60 17.78
CA ARG A 328 6.35 -22.55 18.40
C ARG A 328 6.84 -21.58 17.33
N ASP A 329 6.78 -20.29 17.63
CA ASP A 329 7.18 -19.22 16.71
C ASP A 329 8.72 -19.24 16.51
N ILE A 330 9.15 -19.16 15.25
CA ILE A 330 10.54 -18.85 14.84
C ILE A 330 10.63 -17.37 14.50
N SER A 331 9.70 -16.89 13.69
CA SER A 331 9.62 -15.50 13.28
C SER A 331 8.15 -15.08 13.18
N VAL A 332 7.87 -13.86 13.61
CA VAL A 332 6.55 -13.25 13.57
C VAL A 332 6.71 -11.85 12.98
N LEU A 333 5.94 -11.55 11.96
CA LEU A 333 5.81 -10.20 11.41
C LEU A 333 4.36 -9.76 11.54
N ASP A 334 4.18 -8.52 11.96
CA ASP A 334 2.93 -7.78 11.88
C ASP A 334 3.25 -6.32 11.61
N ALA A 335 3.33 -5.95 10.33
CA ALA A 335 3.75 -4.63 9.89
C ALA A 335 2.80 -3.52 10.34
N SER A 336 1.51 -3.86 10.56
CA SER A 336 0.49 -2.91 11.03
C SER A 336 0.77 -2.36 12.44
N LYS A 337 1.61 -3.02 13.24
CA LYS A 337 1.97 -2.52 14.57
C LYS A 337 2.80 -1.23 14.56
N GLU A 338 3.56 -1.03 13.49
CA GLU A 338 4.45 0.11 13.33
C GLU A 338 4.11 0.95 12.09
N ASN A 339 3.41 0.37 11.12
CA ASN A 339 3.07 0.99 9.85
C ASN A 339 1.60 0.70 9.54
N ASP A 340 0.70 1.44 10.21
CA ASP A 340 -0.73 1.45 9.87
C ASP A 340 -1.15 2.87 9.50
N PHE A 341 -1.20 3.11 8.20
CA PHE A 341 -1.53 4.41 7.63
C PHE A 341 -3.00 4.80 7.81
N SER A 342 -3.82 3.98 8.46
CA SER A 342 -5.18 4.36 8.88
C SER A 342 -5.24 4.92 10.30
N GLU A 343 -4.23 4.66 11.12
CA GLU A 343 -4.12 5.18 12.48
C GLU A 343 -3.43 6.55 12.50
N GLU A 344 -2.42 6.75 11.65
CA GLU A 344 -1.58 7.95 11.61
C GLU A 344 -1.77 8.78 10.33
N TYR A 345 -1.61 10.11 10.44
CA TYR A 345 -1.65 11.02 9.30
C TYR A 345 -0.26 11.13 8.67
N HIS A 346 -0.20 10.94 7.36
CA HIS A 346 1.02 11.07 6.56
C HIS A 346 0.88 12.17 5.51
N THR A 347 2.01 12.73 5.07
CA THR A 347 2.04 13.67 3.93
C THR A 347 2.45 12.96 2.66
N TYR A 348 1.70 13.22 1.60
CA TYR A 348 1.94 12.71 0.25
C TYR A 348 2.17 13.90 -0.66
N GLY A 349 3.29 13.91 -1.37
CA GLY A 349 3.74 15.09 -2.11
C GLY A 349 4.17 14.81 -3.55
N LEU A 350 4.06 15.82 -4.40
CA LEU A 350 4.55 15.81 -5.78
C LEU A 350 5.18 17.16 -6.13
N GLU A 351 6.47 17.19 -6.42
CA GLU A 351 7.06 18.26 -7.21
C GLU A 351 6.85 17.92 -8.69
N TRP A 352 6.07 18.76 -9.36
CA TRP A 352 5.79 18.66 -10.79
C TRP A 352 6.36 19.88 -11.50
N ASN A 353 7.29 19.66 -12.42
CA ASN A 353 7.81 20.69 -13.30
C ASN A 353 7.91 20.19 -14.75
N GLU A 354 8.38 21.04 -15.66
CA GLU A 354 8.50 20.73 -17.09
C GLU A 354 9.41 19.52 -17.38
N ASN A 355 10.42 19.28 -16.55
CA ASN A 355 11.46 18.28 -16.80
C ASN A 355 11.21 16.97 -16.05
N GLU A 356 10.62 17.01 -14.86
CA GLU A 356 10.51 15.86 -13.96
C GLU A 356 9.29 15.90 -13.04
N LEU A 357 8.98 14.71 -12.52
CA LEU A 357 8.00 14.42 -11.49
C LEU A 357 8.75 13.79 -10.31
N VAL A 358 8.63 14.37 -9.12
CA VAL A 358 9.28 13.89 -7.89
C VAL A 358 8.22 13.65 -6.83
N PHE A 359 8.09 12.41 -6.39
CA PHE A 359 7.09 11.96 -5.43
C PHE A 359 7.69 11.91 -4.04
N TYR A 360 6.91 12.30 -3.04
CA TYR A 360 7.33 12.38 -1.64
C TYR A 360 6.34 11.66 -0.73
N PHE A 361 6.87 11.04 0.31
CA PHE A 361 6.11 10.53 1.45
C PHE A 361 6.79 10.99 2.73
N ASP A 362 6.04 11.66 3.60
CA ASP A 362 6.55 12.31 4.82
C ASP A 362 7.80 13.17 4.55
N GLY A 363 7.72 13.98 3.49
CA GLY A 363 8.80 14.89 3.06
C GLY A 363 10.04 14.20 2.47
N LYS A 364 10.08 12.86 2.37
CA LYS A 364 11.20 12.10 1.79
C LYS A 364 10.88 11.73 0.35
N GLU A 365 11.85 11.93 -0.54
CA GLU A 365 11.72 11.53 -1.95
C GLU A 365 11.59 9.99 -2.05
N LEU A 366 10.49 9.54 -2.68
CA LEU A 366 10.23 8.14 -2.98
C LEU A 366 10.65 7.77 -4.40
N ARG A 367 10.32 8.65 -5.35
CA ARG A 367 10.47 8.39 -6.78
C ARG A 367 10.75 9.67 -7.52
N ARG A 368 11.64 9.59 -8.51
CA ARG A 368 11.90 10.65 -9.47
C ARG A 368 11.87 10.08 -10.88
N THR A 369 11.17 10.75 -11.78
CA THR A 369 11.10 10.38 -13.19
C THR A 369 11.00 11.60 -14.07
N LYS A 370 11.33 11.46 -15.35
CA LYS A 370 11.19 12.54 -16.33
C LYS A 370 9.71 12.83 -16.57
N ASN A 371 9.37 14.10 -16.73
CA ASN A 371 8.08 14.52 -17.24
C ASN A 371 8.15 14.51 -18.77
N GLU A 372 7.56 13.50 -19.40
CA GLU A 372 7.60 13.35 -20.86
C GLU A 372 6.35 13.92 -21.56
N PHE A 373 5.24 14.10 -20.82
CA PHE A 373 3.94 14.41 -21.44
C PHE A 373 2.93 15.14 -20.54
N CYS A 374 3.19 15.35 -19.25
CA CYS A 374 2.27 16.00 -18.33
C CYS A 374 2.47 17.52 -18.37
N TYR A 375 1.97 18.16 -19.43
CA TYR A 375 2.20 19.60 -19.71
C TYR A 375 0.92 20.44 -19.70
N SER A 376 -0.24 19.84 -19.47
CA SER A 376 -1.52 20.57 -19.36
C SER A 376 -1.94 20.75 -17.91
N GLU A 377 -2.82 21.71 -17.66
CA GLU A 377 -3.40 21.90 -16.33
C GLU A 377 -4.30 20.71 -15.93
N ALA A 378 -4.32 20.39 -14.64
CA ALA A 378 -5.17 19.35 -14.08
C ALA A 378 -5.72 19.78 -12.71
N PRO A 379 -6.98 19.43 -12.38
CA PRO A 379 -7.47 19.52 -11.01
C PRO A 379 -6.84 18.44 -10.12
N ILE A 380 -6.87 18.70 -8.81
CA ILE A 380 -6.53 17.74 -7.77
C ILE A 380 -7.75 16.86 -7.50
N PHE A 381 -7.54 15.56 -7.38
CA PHE A 381 -8.55 14.59 -6.99
C PHE A 381 -8.21 13.95 -5.63
N LEU A 382 -9.27 13.76 -4.83
CA LEU A 382 -9.25 12.95 -3.62
C LEU A 382 -10.35 11.90 -3.74
N SER A 383 -9.99 10.63 -3.60
CA SER A 383 -10.94 9.53 -3.75
C SER A 383 -10.55 8.40 -2.82
N LEU A 384 -11.49 7.96 -1.99
CA LEU A 384 -11.43 6.58 -1.46
C LEU A 384 -11.86 5.63 -2.58
N ALA A 385 -11.78 4.30 -2.52
CA ALA A 385 -12.45 3.36 -3.42
C ALA A 385 -12.50 1.96 -2.83
N LEU A 386 -13.44 1.14 -3.28
CA LEU A 386 -13.46 -0.29 -2.98
C LEU A 386 -13.10 -1.08 -4.25
N ILE A 387 -12.04 -1.89 -4.19
CA ILE A 387 -11.47 -2.60 -5.33
C ILE A 387 -11.38 -4.11 -5.06
N LYS A 388 -11.46 -4.91 -6.12
CA LYS A 388 -11.44 -6.38 -6.03
C LYS A 388 -10.04 -6.99 -6.01
N TRP A 389 -9.01 -6.21 -6.36
CA TRP A 389 -7.65 -6.72 -6.59
C TRP A 389 -6.69 -6.46 -5.43
N HIS A 390 -7.12 -5.78 -4.38
CA HIS A 390 -6.31 -5.53 -3.18
C HIS A 390 -7.12 -5.84 -1.93
N GLY A 391 -7.24 -7.12 -1.54
CA GLY A 391 -8.02 -7.49 -0.36
C GLY A 391 -9.39 -8.13 -0.64
N VAL A 392 -10.07 -8.52 0.44
CA VAL A 392 -11.46 -9.01 0.39
C VAL A 392 -12.40 -7.92 0.88
N LEU A 393 -13.46 -7.68 0.12
CA LEU A 393 -14.54 -6.79 0.51
C LEU A 393 -15.32 -7.40 1.68
N LYS A 394 -15.38 -6.69 2.81
CA LYS A 394 -16.02 -7.15 4.04
C LYS A 394 -16.94 -6.08 4.63
N ASP A 395 -17.90 -6.53 5.41
CA ASP A 395 -18.90 -5.67 6.04
C ASP A 395 -18.31 -4.71 7.09
N ASP A 396 -17.13 -5.03 7.62
CA ASP A 396 -16.42 -4.16 8.57
C ASP A 396 -15.86 -2.88 7.93
N LEU A 397 -16.00 -2.72 6.61
CA LEU A 397 -15.70 -1.47 5.91
C LEU A 397 -16.78 -0.41 6.09
N ASP A 398 -18.00 -0.78 6.48
CA ASP A 398 -19.09 0.17 6.69
C ASP A 398 -18.74 1.18 7.80
N GLY A 399 -18.88 2.47 7.49
CA GLY A 399 -18.53 3.56 8.40
C GLY A 399 -17.03 3.90 8.49
N LYS A 400 -16.15 3.19 7.76
CA LYS A 400 -14.73 3.58 7.65
C LYS A 400 -14.56 4.75 6.68
N SER A 401 -13.47 5.48 6.82
CA SER A 401 -13.24 6.73 6.08
C SER A 401 -11.76 6.97 5.84
N MET A 402 -11.42 7.42 4.63
CA MET A 402 -10.18 8.15 4.38
C MET A 402 -10.38 9.56 4.94
N LYS A 403 -9.42 10.07 5.71
CA LYS A 403 -9.55 11.34 6.44
C LYS A 403 -8.44 12.29 6.02
N VAL A 404 -8.82 13.41 5.43
CA VAL A 404 -7.91 14.40 4.85
C VAL A 404 -7.88 15.63 5.74
N ASP A 405 -6.70 15.95 6.24
CA ASP A 405 -6.43 17.10 7.10
C ASP A 405 -6.30 18.38 6.28
N TYR A 406 -5.46 18.36 5.25
CA TYR A 406 -5.32 19.51 4.34
C TYR A 406 -4.89 19.09 2.94
N VAL A 407 -5.10 20.01 1.99
CA VAL A 407 -4.48 19.99 0.66
C VAL A 407 -3.80 21.33 0.42
N ARG A 408 -2.56 21.32 -0.05
CA ARG A 408 -1.77 22.52 -0.34
C ARG A 408 -1.13 22.45 -1.72
N TYR A 409 -1.08 23.61 -2.37
CA TYR A 409 -0.39 23.82 -3.63
C TYR A 409 0.55 25.01 -3.52
N TYR A 410 1.80 24.79 -3.88
CA TYR A 410 2.88 25.76 -3.82
C TYR A 410 3.46 25.99 -5.22
N GLN A 411 3.94 27.21 -5.44
CA GLN A 411 4.76 27.55 -6.61
C GLN A 411 6.19 27.85 -6.18
N LYS A 412 7.13 27.57 -7.06
CA LYS A 412 8.54 27.88 -6.82
C LYS A 412 8.73 29.40 -6.79
N LYS A 413 9.53 29.90 -5.84
CA LYS A 413 9.83 31.34 -5.66
C LYS A 413 10.63 31.92 -6.81
#